data_AF-A0A3L7RE37-F1
#
_entry.id   AF-A0A3L7RE37-F1
#
_cell.length_a   1.000
_cell.length_b   1.000
_cell.length_c   1.000
_cell.angle_alpha   90.00
_cell.angle_beta   90.00
_cell.angle_gamma   90.00
#
_symmetry.space_group_name_H-M   'P 1'
#
loop_
_entity.id
_entity.type
_entity.pdbx_description
1 polymer ?
#
loop_
_entity_poly.entity_id
_entity_poly.type
_entity_poly.pdbx_seq_one_letter_code
_entity_poly.pdbx_strand_id
1 'polypeptide(L)'
;MPQFWLLKCEPNAYSIHDLVRDGRTKWEGIRNYQVRNFLRDTMEVGDLGVFYHSNAAPSGAAGIVRISQSRLADPSQFEASAAGFDPKSNRAQPTWLMCEVEFVECFAQVVALETLRAERGLAEMQILRRGNRLSITPLTEAEFDIIGRLGRSFTEAGERGIPAERGQRTRG
;
A
#
# COMPACT_ATOMS: atom_id res chain seq x y z
N MET A 1 -13.21 12.65 -9.91
CA MET A 1 -12.33 11.57 -10.40
C MET A 1 -11.83 10.82 -9.18
N PRO A 2 -11.67 9.49 -9.23
CA PRO A 2 -11.15 8.74 -8.09
C PRO A 2 -9.74 9.24 -7.72
N GLN A 3 -9.44 9.31 -6.43
CA GLN A 3 -8.10 9.63 -5.97
C GLN A 3 -7.28 8.34 -5.82
N PHE A 4 -5.97 8.48 -5.95
CA PHE A 4 -5.02 7.38 -5.81
C PHE A 4 -4.12 7.60 -4.61
N TRP A 5 -3.82 6.51 -3.91
CA TRP A 5 -3.10 6.53 -2.65
C TRP A 5 -1.95 5.53 -2.65
N LEU A 6 -1.00 5.72 -1.76
CA LEU A 6 -0.04 4.69 -1.36
C LEU A 6 -0.12 4.55 0.15
N LEU A 7 -0.33 3.33 0.63
CA LEU A 7 -0.48 3.01 2.05
C LEU A 7 0.64 2.06 2.48
N LYS A 8 1.44 2.48 3.46
CA LYS A 8 2.58 1.71 3.97
C LYS A 8 2.17 0.82 5.13
N CYS A 9 2.58 -0.44 5.06
CA CYS A 9 2.50 -1.40 6.15
C CYS A 9 3.78 -2.21 6.24
N GLU A 10 4.25 -2.52 7.44
CA GLU A 10 5.34 -3.48 7.61
C GLU A 10 4.77 -4.90 7.42
N PRO A 11 5.31 -5.71 6.50
CA PRO A 11 4.71 -7.02 6.19
C PRO A 11 4.78 -8.01 7.36
N ASN A 12 5.67 -7.81 8.34
CA ASN A 12 5.71 -8.59 9.56
C ASN A 12 4.54 -8.31 10.51
N ALA A 13 3.93 -7.12 10.40
CA ALA A 13 2.74 -6.77 11.16
C ALA A 13 1.47 -7.16 10.40
N TYR A 14 1.40 -6.81 9.12
CA TYR A 14 0.29 -7.19 8.24
C TYR A 14 0.71 -7.11 6.77
N SER A 15 0.71 -8.26 6.08
CA SER A 15 1.13 -8.35 4.69
C SER A 15 -0.04 -8.23 3.70
N ILE A 16 0.27 -8.15 2.40
CA ILE A 16 -0.77 -8.21 1.36
C ILE A 16 -1.41 -9.60 1.32
N HIS A 17 -0.69 -10.66 1.69
CA HIS A 17 -1.23 -12.01 1.74
C HIS A 17 -2.20 -12.20 2.90
N ASP A 18 -1.98 -11.52 4.02
CA ASP A 18 -2.97 -11.44 5.09
C ASP A 18 -4.24 -10.76 4.59
N LEU A 19 -4.11 -9.66 3.83
CA LEU A 19 -5.26 -9.00 3.21
C LEU A 19 -5.98 -9.86 2.18
N VAL A 20 -5.26 -10.70 1.41
CA VAL A 20 -5.88 -11.69 0.51
C VAL A 20 -6.74 -12.68 1.29
N ARG A 21 -6.24 -13.17 2.43
CA ARG A 21 -6.97 -14.09 3.31
C ARG A 21 -8.20 -13.43 3.94
N ASP A 22 -8.02 -12.21 4.45
CA ASP A 22 -9.02 -11.52 5.28
C ASP A 22 -10.05 -10.74 4.43
N GLY A 23 -9.72 -10.45 3.16
CA GLY A 23 -10.53 -9.71 2.21
C GLY A 23 -10.56 -8.19 2.46
N ARG A 24 -10.60 -7.77 3.73
CA ARG A 24 -10.57 -6.36 4.15
C ARG A 24 -9.90 -6.18 5.51
N THR A 25 -9.38 -4.99 5.76
CA THR A 25 -8.79 -4.63 7.05
C THR A 25 -8.94 -3.14 7.36
N LYS A 26 -8.89 -2.80 8.65
CA LYS A 26 -8.86 -1.42 9.11
C LYS A 26 -7.44 -0.88 9.05
N TRP A 27 -7.28 0.32 8.49
CA TRP A 27 -6.00 1.04 8.45
C TRP A 27 -5.91 2.00 9.63
N GLU A 28 -5.66 1.45 10.81
CA GLU A 28 -5.66 2.15 12.10
C GLU A 28 -4.28 2.68 12.51
N GLY A 29 -4.19 3.30 13.70
CA GLY A 29 -2.92 3.73 14.28
C GLY A 29 -2.34 5.02 13.68
N ILE A 30 -3.10 5.73 12.87
CA ILE A 30 -2.66 6.98 12.24
C ILE A 30 -2.59 8.09 13.29
N ARG A 31 -1.37 8.57 13.58
CA ARG A 31 -1.08 9.65 14.54
C ARG A 31 -0.30 10.81 13.91
N ASN A 32 -0.40 10.95 12.60
CA ASN A 32 0.18 12.07 11.85
C ASN A 32 -0.94 12.99 11.34
N TYR A 33 -0.85 14.28 11.68
CA TYR A 33 -1.87 15.28 11.33
C TYR A 33 -2.07 15.43 9.82
N GLN A 34 -1.02 15.32 9.01
CA GLN A 34 -1.13 15.43 7.56
C GLN A 34 -1.86 14.22 6.97
N VAL A 35 -1.53 13.01 7.43
CA VAL A 35 -2.24 11.79 7.01
C VAL A 35 -3.70 11.82 7.46
N ARG A 36 -3.97 12.26 8.69
CA ARG A 36 -5.33 12.47 9.17
C ARG A 36 -6.10 13.44 8.27
N ASN A 37 -5.47 14.56 7.87
CA ASN A 37 -6.13 15.52 6.99
C ASN A 37 -6.42 14.91 5.61
N PHE A 38 -5.54 14.06 5.06
CA PHE A 38 -5.86 13.32 3.84
C PHE A 38 -7.13 12.47 3.99
N LEU A 39 -7.26 11.73 5.10
CA LEU A 39 -8.45 10.94 5.39
C LEU A 39 -9.71 11.81 5.54
N ARG A 40 -9.59 12.93 6.25
CA ARG A 40 -10.72 13.83 6.55
C ARG A 40 -11.21 14.56 5.30
N ASP A 41 -10.28 15.12 4.52
CA ASP A 41 -10.59 16.15 3.54
C ASP A 41 -10.61 15.63 2.10
N THR A 42 -9.98 14.49 1.82
CA THR A 42 -9.71 14.08 0.43
C THR A 42 -10.03 12.62 0.14
N MET A 43 -9.77 11.69 1.05
CA MET A 43 -10.00 10.26 0.81
C MET A 43 -11.48 9.91 0.83
N GLU A 44 -11.96 9.31 -0.25
CA GLU A 44 -13.33 8.88 -0.42
C GLU A 44 -13.44 7.36 -0.58
N VAL A 45 -14.63 6.82 -0.31
CA VAL A 45 -14.94 5.41 -0.60
C VAL A 45 -14.89 5.19 -2.11
N GLY A 46 -14.23 4.09 -2.51
CA GLY A 46 -14.02 3.75 -3.91
C GLY A 46 -12.67 4.21 -4.48
N ASP A 47 -11.94 5.08 -3.78
CA ASP A 47 -10.56 5.42 -4.13
C ASP A 47 -9.67 4.16 -4.14
N LEU A 48 -8.63 4.18 -4.98
CA LEU A 48 -7.68 3.07 -5.09
C LEU A 48 -6.36 3.40 -4.41
N GLY A 49 -5.69 2.38 -3.91
CA GLY A 49 -4.42 2.51 -3.21
C GLY A 49 -3.41 1.44 -3.62
N VAL A 50 -2.14 1.80 -3.62
CA VAL A 50 -1.02 0.85 -3.64
C VAL A 50 -0.73 0.40 -2.22
N PHE A 51 -0.82 -0.91 -1.95
CA PHE A 51 -0.34 -1.50 -0.71
C PHE A 51 1.18 -1.61 -0.77
N TYR A 52 1.88 -0.92 0.11
CA TYR A 52 3.33 -0.81 0.10
C TYR A 52 3.95 -1.49 1.32
N HIS A 53 4.82 -2.47 1.11
CA HIS A 53 5.64 -3.07 2.15
C HIS A 53 6.78 -2.14 2.53
N SER A 54 6.70 -1.55 3.72
CA SER A 54 7.76 -0.71 4.29
C SER A 54 8.64 -1.50 5.28
N ASN A 55 9.87 -1.02 5.49
CA ASN A 55 10.81 -1.64 6.43
C ASN A 55 11.01 -3.14 6.17
N ALA A 56 11.07 -3.49 4.88
CA ALA A 56 11.14 -4.86 4.38
C ALA A 56 12.28 -5.02 3.38
N ALA A 57 12.63 -6.27 3.07
CA ALA A 57 13.64 -6.64 2.08
C ALA A 57 13.03 -7.62 1.05
N PRO A 58 12.64 -7.15 -0.16
CA PRO A 58 12.61 -5.75 -0.60
C PRO A 58 11.44 -4.97 0.03
N SER A 59 11.64 -3.66 0.22
CA SER A 59 10.53 -2.72 0.42
C SER A 59 9.97 -2.32 -0.93
N GLY A 60 8.67 -2.15 -1.07
CA GLY A 60 8.08 -1.86 -2.37
C GLY A 60 6.57 -2.02 -2.46
N ALA A 61 6.03 -1.85 -3.66
CA ALA A 61 4.61 -2.04 -3.93
C ALA A 61 4.29 -3.53 -4.02
N ALA A 62 3.32 -4.01 -3.23
CA ALA A 62 2.96 -5.42 -3.13
C ALA A 62 1.60 -5.75 -3.77
N GLY A 63 0.75 -4.75 -3.99
CA GLY A 63 -0.55 -4.95 -4.62
C GLY A 63 -1.41 -3.68 -4.62
N ILE A 64 -2.67 -3.85 -5.01
CA ILE A 64 -3.69 -2.80 -5.07
C ILE A 64 -4.80 -3.10 -4.06
N VAL A 65 -5.30 -2.04 -3.44
CA VAL A 65 -6.45 -2.03 -2.54
C VAL A 65 -7.47 -0.98 -2.96
N ARG A 66 -8.69 -1.08 -2.44
CA ARG A 66 -9.73 -0.06 -2.55
C ARG A 66 -10.12 0.43 -1.16
N ILE A 67 -10.39 1.72 -1.01
CA ILE A 67 -10.96 2.26 0.22
C ILE A 67 -12.43 1.82 0.31
N SER A 68 -12.76 0.93 1.24
CA SER A 68 -14.13 0.44 1.46
C SER A 68 -14.91 1.31 2.45
N GLN A 69 -14.21 1.93 3.39
CA GLN A 69 -14.77 2.91 4.34
C GLN A 69 -13.76 4.03 4.61
N SER A 70 -14.22 5.25 4.79
CA SER A 70 -13.38 6.42 5.08
C SER A 70 -13.86 7.16 6.32
N ARG A 71 -12.99 8.00 6.91
CA ARG A 71 -13.30 8.91 8.03
C ARG A 71 -13.84 8.21 9.29
N LEU A 72 -13.43 6.97 9.54
CA LEU A 72 -13.81 6.25 10.74
C LEU A 72 -13.00 6.78 11.93
N ALA A 73 -13.61 6.87 13.10
CA ALA A 73 -12.88 7.17 14.32
C ALA A 73 -11.98 5.98 14.69
N ASP A 74 -10.70 6.23 14.94
CA ASP A 74 -9.81 5.20 15.50
C ASP A 74 -10.18 4.96 16.97
N PRO A 75 -10.72 3.78 17.37
CA PRO A 75 -11.20 3.56 18.72
C PRO A 75 -10.09 3.63 19.77
N SER A 76 -8.84 3.31 19.40
CA SER A 76 -7.71 3.26 20.32
C SER A 76 -7.36 4.64 20.91
N GLN A 77 -7.82 5.73 20.31
CA GLN A 77 -7.62 7.08 20.85
C GLN A 77 -8.42 7.35 22.14
N PHE A 78 -9.44 6.55 22.45
CA PHE A 78 -10.30 6.75 23.61
C PHE A 78 -9.96 5.84 24.80
N GLU A 79 -9.05 4.89 24.61
CA GLU A 79 -8.73 3.86 25.61
C GLU A 79 -7.39 4.15 26.28
N ALA A 80 -7.40 4.47 27.58
CA ALA A 80 -6.21 4.97 28.30
C ALA A 80 -5.01 4.01 28.28
N SER A 81 -5.24 2.70 28.14
CA SER A 81 -4.19 1.68 28.06
C SER A 81 -3.66 1.45 26.65
N ALA A 82 -4.29 2.00 25.62
CA ALA A 82 -3.87 1.78 24.24
C ALA A 82 -2.69 2.69 23.87
N ALA A 83 -1.78 2.19 23.03
CA ALA A 83 -0.65 2.97 22.53
C ALA A 83 -1.08 4.23 21.75
N GLY A 84 -2.27 4.19 21.15
CA GLY A 84 -2.85 5.28 20.39
C GLY A 84 -3.68 6.28 21.20
N PHE A 85 -3.73 6.18 22.54
CA PHE A 85 -4.56 7.03 23.40
C PHE A 85 -4.24 8.52 23.21
N ASP A 86 -5.30 9.32 23.10
CA ASP A 86 -5.18 10.78 23.07
C ASP A 86 -6.16 11.39 24.09
N PRO A 87 -5.67 11.87 25.25
CA PRO A 87 -6.54 12.42 26.30
C PRO A 87 -7.28 13.69 25.87
N LYS A 88 -6.91 14.31 24.74
CA LYS A 88 -7.60 15.49 24.20
C LYS A 88 -8.67 15.13 23.18
N SER A 89 -8.69 13.90 22.68
CA SER A 89 -9.70 13.45 21.75
C SER A 89 -11.00 13.09 22.47
N ASN A 90 -12.14 13.39 21.84
CA ASN A 90 -13.45 13.06 22.38
C ASN A 90 -14.33 12.39 21.31
N ARG A 91 -15.29 11.58 21.74
CA ARG A 91 -16.12 10.75 20.83
C ARG A 91 -17.05 11.56 19.93
N ALA A 92 -17.40 12.81 20.29
CA ALA A 92 -18.25 13.67 19.47
C ALA A 92 -17.48 14.29 18.29
N GLN A 93 -16.18 14.55 18.47
CA GLN A 93 -15.28 15.05 17.42
C GLN A 93 -13.92 14.34 17.52
N PRO A 94 -13.82 13.10 17.00
CA PRO A 94 -12.59 12.31 17.09
C PRO A 94 -11.41 12.98 16.39
N THR A 95 -10.29 13.13 17.11
CA THR A 95 -9.05 13.69 16.56
C THR A 95 -8.45 12.79 15.49
N TRP A 96 -8.39 11.48 15.73
CA TRP A 96 -7.71 10.53 14.87
C TRP A 96 -8.70 9.72 14.06
N LEU A 97 -8.42 9.66 12.75
CA LEU A 97 -9.24 8.94 11.79
C LEU A 97 -8.46 7.75 11.24
N MET A 98 -9.21 6.74 10.85
CA MET A 98 -8.77 5.56 10.12
C MET A 98 -9.68 5.36 8.90
N CYS A 99 -9.26 4.47 8.00
CA CYS A 99 -10.09 3.96 6.92
C CYS A 99 -10.17 2.43 7.00
N GLU A 100 -11.03 1.84 6.17
CA GLU A 100 -11.00 0.41 5.88
C GLU A 100 -10.59 0.24 4.41
N VAL A 101 -9.75 -0.74 4.15
CA VAL A 101 -9.36 -1.12 2.80
C VAL A 101 -9.77 -2.54 2.50
N GLU A 102 -10.15 -2.79 1.26
CA GLU A 102 -10.42 -4.12 0.73
C GLU A 102 -9.41 -4.51 -0.35
N PHE A 103 -9.16 -5.81 -0.44
CA PHE A 103 -8.28 -6.41 -1.43
C PHE A 103 -8.79 -6.15 -2.85
N VAL A 104 -7.89 -5.82 -3.77
CA VAL A 104 -8.17 -5.73 -5.22
C VAL A 104 -7.25 -6.64 -6.01
N GLU A 105 -5.94 -6.51 -5.81
CA GLU A 105 -4.93 -7.24 -6.58
C GLU A 105 -3.68 -7.48 -5.73
N CYS A 106 -3.08 -8.66 -5.85
CA CYS A 106 -1.76 -8.96 -5.32
C CYS A 106 -0.79 -9.08 -6.50
N PHE A 107 0.34 -8.40 -6.44
CA PHE A 107 1.37 -8.58 -7.47
C PHE A 107 2.08 -9.92 -7.26
N ALA A 108 2.56 -10.52 -8.35
CA ALA A 108 3.31 -11.79 -8.29
C ALA A 108 4.62 -11.63 -7.51
N GLN A 109 5.23 -10.44 -7.58
CA GLN A 109 6.43 -10.06 -6.84
C GLN A 109 6.30 -8.61 -6.38
N VAL A 110 6.94 -8.27 -5.27
CA VAL A 110 7.02 -6.89 -4.80
C VAL A 110 7.81 -6.05 -5.81
N VAL A 111 7.22 -4.95 -6.29
CA VAL A 111 7.94 -3.96 -7.10
C VAL A 111 8.86 -3.17 -6.17
N ALA A 112 10.13 -3.55 -6.15
CA ALA A 112 11.13 -3.02 -5.24
C ALA A 112 11.28 -1.49 -5.36
N LEU A 113 11.59 -0.84 -4.25
CA LEU A 113 11.83 0.61 -4.18
C LEU A 113 12.90 1.07 -5.18
N GLU A 114 13.93 0.26 -5.41
CA GLU A 114 14.97 0.51 -6.40
C GLU A 114 14.40 0.57 -7.83
N THR A 115 13.49 -0.35 -8.16
CA THR A 115 12.75 -0.33 -9.44
C THR A 115 11.90 0.92 -9.54
N LEU A 116 11.14 1.27 -8.49
CA LEU A 116 10.34 2.49 -8.47
C LEU A 116 11.18 3.76 -8.66
N ARG A 117 12.39 3.81 -8.09
CA ARG A 117 13.33 4.94 -8.24
C ARG A 117 13.94 5.04 -9.63
N ALA A 118 14.11 3.92 -10.33
CA ALA A 118 14.64 3.89 -11.68
C ALA A 118 13.63 4.40 -12.72
N GLU A 119 12.33 4.36 -12.39
CA GLU A 119 11.28 4.81 -13.30
C GLU A 119 11.14 6.33 -13.33
N ARG A 120 11.46 6.92 -14.50
CA ARG A 120 11.42 8.37 -14.71
C ARG A 120 10.06 8.99 -14.41
N GLY A 121 8.98 8.27 -14.75
CA GLY A 121 7.61 8.73 -14.51
C GLY A 121 7.21 8.75 -13.02
N LEU A 122 8.04 8.20 -12.13
CA LEU A 122 7.83 8.19 -10.69
C LEU A 122 8.76 9.15 -9.94
N ALA A 123 9.60 9.93 -10.63
CA ALA A 123 10.64 10.75 -10.01
C ALA A 123 10.11 11.73 -8.94
N GLU A 124 8.87 12.22 -9.12
CA GLU A 124 8.23 13.18 -8.22
C GLU A 124 7.40 12.55 -7.09
N MET A 125 7.28 11.21 -7.08
CA MET A 125 6.49 10.46 -6.10
C MET A 125 6.86 10.88 -4.69
N GLN A 126 5.84 11.21 -3.90
CA GLN A 126 6.04 11.72 -2.56
C GLN A 126 6.83 10.76 -1.66
N ILE A 127 6.71 9.44 -1.84
CA ILE A 127 7.47 8.45 -1.06
C ILE A 127 8.97 8.44 -1.36
N LEU A 128 9.38 8.90 -2.55
CA LEU A 128 10.78 8.88 -2.98
C LEU A 128 11.55 10.09 -2.49
N ARG A 129 10.85 11.16 -2.10
CA ARG A 129 11.41 12.40 -1.58
C ARG A 129 12.14 12.16 -0.25
N ARG A 130 13.34 12.73 -0.13
CA ARG A 130 14.16 12.62 1.09
C ARG A 130 13.40 13.15 2.30
N GLY A 131 13.47 12.42 3.42
CA GLY A 131 12.85 12.83 4.67
C GLY A 131 11.35 12.56 4.78
N ASN A 132 10.68 12.00 3.76
CA ASN A 132 9.27 11.64 3.90
C ASN A 132 9.10 10.57 5.01
N ARG A 133 8.13 10.80 5.89
CA ARG A 133 7.75 9.92 7.01
C ARG A 133 6.24 9.62 7.04
N LEU A 134 5.51 10.02 6.00
CA LEU A 134 4.07 9.77 5.92
C LEU A 134 3.81 8.31 5.60
N SER A 135 2.86 7.71 6.31
CA SER A 135 2.38 6.34 6.12
C SER A 135 1.37 6.22 4.99
N ILE A 136 0.65 7.30 4.69
CA ILE A 136 -0.22 7.41 3.52
C ILE A 136 0.18 8.66 2.74
N THR A 137 0.33 8.52 1.43
CA THR A 137 0.59 9.64 0.53
C THR A 137 -0.32 9.58 -0.70
N PRO A 138 -0.73 10.73 -1.26
CA PRO A 138 -1.41 10.75 -2.55
C PRO A 138 -0.48 10.26 -3.66
N LEU A 139 -1.08 9.72 -4.71
CA LEU A 139 -0.49 9.45 -6.01
C LEU A 139 -1.27 10.21 -7.08
N THR A 140 -0.57 10.61 -8.13
CA THR A 140 -1.21 10.93 -9.40
C THR A 140 -1.69 9.65 -10.08
N GLU A 141 -2.67 9.77 -10.99
CA GLU A 141 -3.15 8.65 -11.81
C GLU A 141 -1.99 8.02 -12.60
N ALA A 142 -1.12 8.84 -13.20
CA ALA A 142 0.04 8.36 -13.94
C ALA A 142 1.00 7.54 -13.08
N GLU A 143 1.28 7.96 -11.85
CA GLU A 143 2.13 7.20 -10.92
C GLU A 143 1.49 5.87 -10.54
N PHE A 144 0.19 5.87 -10.25
CA PHE A 144 -0.57 4.66 -9.94
C PHE A 144 -0.53 3.65 -11.10
N ASP A 145 -0.78 4.12 -12.32
CA ASP A 145 -0.77 3.29 -13.53
C ASP A 145 0.60 2.69 -13.82
N ILE A 146 1.67 3.49 -13.65
CA ILE A 146 3.04 2.99 -13.81
C ILE A 146 3.31 1.86 -12.81
N ILE A 147 2.97 2.05 -11.53
CA ILE A 147 3.18 1.03 -10.49
C ILE A 147 2.39 -0.24 -10.81
N GLY A 148 1.11 -0.11 -11.18
CA GLY A 148 0.28 -1.25 -11.57
C GLY A 148 0.87 -2.03 -12.74
N ARG A 149 1.36 -1.33 -13.78
CA ARG A 149 2.02 -1.97 -14.92
C ARG A 149 3.30 -2.71 -14.53
N LEU A 150 4.13 -2.13 -13.67
CA LEU A 150 5.34 -2.80 -13.16
C LEU A 150 4.97 -4.04 -12.33
N GLY A 151 3.96 -3.94 -11.47
CA GLY A 151 3.50 -5.07 -10.65
C GLY A 151 3.02 -6.25 -11.48
N ARG A 152 2.35 -5.97 -12.61
CA ARG A 152 1.83 -7.00 -13.52
C ARG A 152 2.88 -7.59 -14.46
N SER A 153 3.90 -6.83 -14.84
CA SER A 153 4.92 -7.28 -15.81
C SER A 153 5.81 -8.41 -15.29
N PHE A 154 5.98 -8.55 -13.97
CA PHE A 154 6.72 -9.67 -13.36
C PHE A 154 6.03 -11.03 -13.54
N THR A 155 4.73 -11.04 -13.82
CA THR A 155 3.96 -12.26 -14.10
C THR A 155 4.28 -12.82 -15.49
N GLU A 156 4.43 -11.94 -16.49
CA GLU A 156 4.66 -12.33 -17.90
C GLU A 156 6.10 -12.78 -18.21
N ALA A 157 7.07 -12.43 -17.35
CA ALA A 157 8.46 -12.85 -17.50
C ALA A 157 8.67 -14.30 -17.03
N GLY A 158 7.87 -14.77 -16.05
CA GLY A 158 7.94 -16.14 -15.54
C GLY A 158 7.45 -17.20 -16.53
N GLU A 159 6.55 -16.85 -17.44
CA GLU A 159 6.01 -17.77 -18.45
C GLU A 159 6.91 -17.90 -19.70
N ARG A 160 7.80 -16.93 -19.96
CA ARG A 160 8.71 -16.93 -21.12
C ARG A 160 10.08 -17.59 -20.85
N GLY A 161 10.28 -18.16 -19.65
CA GLY A 161 11.60 -18.53 -19.12
C GLY A 161 11.93 -20.03 -19.05
N ILE A 162 11.22 -20.92 -19.75
CA ILE A 162 11.62 -22.35 -19.83
C ILE A 162 12.22 -22.64 -21.21
N PRO A 163 13.56 -22.71 -21.38
CA PRO A 163 14.13 -23.40 -22.52
C PRO A 163 13.84 -24.89 -22.37
N ALA A 164 13.08 -25.46 -23.30
CA ALA A 164 12.96 -26.91 -23.42
C ALA A 164 14.36 -27.49 -23.63
N GLU A 165 14.87 -28.24 -22.65
CA GLU A 165 16.12 -29.00 -22.79
C GLU A 165 15.98 -29.94 -23.99
N ARG A 166 16.75 -29.66 -25.03
CA ARG A 166 16.94 -30.55 -26.16
C ARG A 166 17.74 -31.75 -25.67
N GLY A 167 17.05 -32.84 -25.35
CA GLY A 167 17.65 -34.13 -25.08
C GLY A 167 18.53 -34.56 -26.25
N GLN A 168 19.85 -34.46 -26.04
CA GLN A 168 20.82 -35.06 -26.94
C GLN A 168 20.80 -36.58 -26.76
N ARG A 169 20.54 -37.26 -27.87
CA ARG A 169 20.80 -38.69 -28.04
C ARG A 169 22.30 -38.92 -27.86
N THR A 170 22.67 -39.83 -26.99
CA THR A 170 23.91 -40.59 -27.15
C THR A 170 23.58 -42.07 -27.21
N ARG A 171 24.07 -42.68 -28.28
CA ARG A 171 24.06 -44.12 -28.55
C ARG A 171 25.02 -44.81 -27.58
N GLY A 172 24.64 -45.98 -27.11
CA GLY A 172 25.47 -46.97 -26.43
C GLY A 172 24.73 -48.30 -26.48
#